data_AF-A0AAU6XXM2-F1
#
_entry.id   AF-A0AAU6XXM2-F1
#
_cell.length_a   1.000
_cell.length_b   1.000
_cell.length_c   1.000
_cell.angle_alpha   90.00
_cell.angle_beta   90.00
_cell.angle_gamma   90.00
#
_symmetry.space_group_name_H-M   'P 1'
#
loop_
_entity.id
_entity.type
_entity.pdbx_description
1 polymer ?
#
loop_
_entity_poly.entity_id
_entity_poly.type
_entity_poly.pdbx_seq_one_letter_code
_entity_poly.pdbx_strand_id
1 'polypeptide(L)'
;MRRTTSIFSAEPTTPEFAELKLLITAIKTYEAQYVKFPELRLLDLINHRMAMFGLTPENLPTFFGTQENKDLFFAGKKQLTKGKLQKLFKMLSIKIPVSEFE
;
A
#
# COMPACT_ATOMS: atom_id res chain seq x y z
N MET A 1 -1.15 3.58 23.48
CA MET A 1 -0.11 4.16 22.60
C MET A 1 0.90 5.05 23.32
N ARG A 2 0.52 5.97 24.24
CA ARG A 2 1.46 6.94 24.87
C ARG A 2 2.77 6.33 25.41
N ARG A 3 2.70 5.24 26.18
CA ARG A 3 3.89 4.59 26.76
C ARG A 3 4.80 4.00 25.69
N THR A 4 4.23 3.23 24.76
CA THR A 4 4.95 2.66 23.61
C THR A 4 5.69 3.73 22.81
N THR A 5 5.05 4.88 22.55
CA THR A 5 5.68 6.01 21.86
C THR A 5 6.86 6.59 22.64
N SER A 6 6.74 6.73 23.97
CA SER A 6 7.82 7.29 24.80
C SER A 6 9.07 6.42 24.87
N ILE A 7 8.95 5.10 24.66
CA ILE A 7 10.07 4.15 24.74
C ILE A 7 10.41 3.52 23.38
N PHE A 8 9.89 4.08 22.28
CA PHE A 8 10.00 3.48 20.94
C PHE A 8 11.46 3.32 20.47
N SER A 9 12.34 4.22 20.89
CA SER A 9 13.78 4.20 20.57
C SER A 9 14.64 3.50 21.62
N ALA A 10 14.06 2.66 22.48
CA ALA A 10 14.80 1.93 23.51
C ALA A 10 15.80 0.95 22.89
N GLU A 11 17.04 0.96 23.37
CA GLU A 11 18.12 0.10 22.88
C GLU A 11 17.94 -1.37 23.34
N PRO A 12 18.34 -2.38 22.55
CA PRO A 12 18.03 -3.78 22.80
C PRO A 12 18.42 -4.35 24.18
N THR A 13 19.42 -3.77 24.83
CA THR A 13 19.95 -4.21 26.14
C THR A 13 19.28 -3.52 27.33
N THR A 14 18.29 -2.66 27.09
CA THR A 14 17.64 -1.86 28.13
C THR A 14 16.36 -2.53 28.66
N PRO A 15 16.00 -2.32 29.94
CA PRO A 15 14.71 -2.74 30.48
C PRO A 15 13.51 -2.19 29.70
N GLU A 16 13.62 -0.96 29.20
CA GLU A 16 12.62 -0.29 28.38
C GLU A 16 12.37 -1.03 27.07
N PHE A 17 13.40 -1.66 26.48
CA PHE A 17 13.21 -2.47 25.28
C PHE A 17 12.48 -3.79 25.57
N ALA A 18 12.71 -4.40 26.75
CA ALA A 18 11.94 -5.54 27.19
C ALA A 18 10.45 -5.18 27.39
N GLU A 19 10.19 -4.01 27.99
CA GLU A 19 8.83 -3.45 28.11
C GLU A 19 8.21 -3.18 26.72
N LEU A 20 8.96 -2.54 25.82
CA LEU A 20 8.52 -2.22 24.46
C LEU A 20 8.11 -3.49 23.69
N LYS A 21 8.89 -4.57 23.80
CA LYS A 21 8.55 -5.87 23.18
C LYS A 21 7.20 -6.40 23.65
N LEU A 22 6.94 -6.34 24.96
CA LEU A 22 5.69 -6.80 25.54
C LEU A 22 4.51 -5.93 25.07
N LEU A 23 4.69 -4.61 25.08
CA LEU A 23 3.67 -3.66 24.61
C LEU A 23 3.36 -3.81 23.12
N ILE A 24 4.36 -3.96 22.26
CA ILE A 24 4.17 -4.19 20.83
C ILE A 24 3.40 -5.49 20.60
N THR A 25 3.72 -6.54 21.37
CA THR A 25 3.02 -7.83 21.27
C THR A 25 1.55 -7.68 21.63
N ALA A 26 1.25 -7.03 22.76
CA ALA A 26 -0.13 -6.76 23.18
C ALA A 26 -0.91 -5.91 22.16
N ILE A 27 -0.27 -4.88 21.58
CA ILE A 27 -0.85 -4.05 20.52
C ILE A 27 -1.19 -4.91 19.30
N LYS A 28 -0.25 -5.72 18.80
CA LYS A 28 -0.49 -6.61 17.66
C LYS A 28 -1.64 -7.58 17.90
N THR A 29 -1.71 -8.17 19.10
CA THR A 29 -2.80 -9.08 19.47
C THR A 29 -4.15 -8.35 19.48
N TYR A 30 -4.19 -7.14 20.04
CA TYR A 30 -5.40 -6.33 20.03
C TYR A 30 -5.80 -5.93 18.61
N GLU A 31 -4.87 -5.44 17.80
CA GLU A 31 -5.12 -5.06 16.40
C GLU A 31 -5.64 -6.25 15.60
N ALA A 32 -5.05 -7.43 15.74
CA ALA A 32 -5.51 -8.63 15.05
C ALA A 32 -6.95 -9.05 15.41
N GLN A 33 -7.39 -8.77 16.64
CA GLN A 33 -8.73 -9.13 17.12
C GLN A 33 -9.79 -8.07 16.79
N TYR A 34 -9.43 -6.79 16.90
CA TYR A 34 -10.41 -5.70 16.92
C TYR A 34 -10.25 -4.72 15.77
N VAL A 35 -9.10 -4.70 15.07
CA VAL A 35 -8.83 -3.77 13.97
C VAL A 35 -8.85 -4.53 12.65
N LYS A 36 -9.83 -4.20 11.80
CA LYS A 36 -9.83 -4.64 10.41
C LYS A 36 -9.16 -3.56 9.57
N PHE A 37 -7.93 -3.83 9.13
CA PHE A 37 -7.33 -3.01 8.09
C PHE A 37 -8.14 -3.16 6.80
N PRO A 38 -8.46 -2.06 6.10
CA PRO A 38 -9.11 -2.18 4.80
C PRO A 38 -8.20 -2.97 3.85
N GLU A 39 -8.79 -3.84 3.05
CA GLU A 39 -8.05 -4.50 1.98
C GLU A 39 -7.47 -3.43 1.05
N LEU A 40 -6.17 -3.52 0.79
CA LEU A 40 -5.51 -2.64 -0.14
C LEU A 40 -5.98 -3.00 -1.55
N ARG A 41 -6.89 -2.21 -2.12
CA ARG A 41 -7.33 -2.42 -3.49
C ARG A 41 -6.31 -1.88 -4.47
N LEU A 42 -6.08 -2.60 -5.56
CA LEU A 42 -5.13 -2.25 -6.62
C LEU A 42 -5.31 -0.80 -7.12
N LEU A 43 -6.55 -0.42 -7.41
CA LEU A 43 -6.87 0.91 -7.93
C LEU A 43 -6.61 2.01 -6.89
N ASP A 44 -6.85 1.75 -5.61
CA ASP A 44 -6.58 2.73 -4.54
C ASP A 44 -5.08 3.00 -4.45
N LEU A 45 -4.25 1.94 -4.53
CA LEU A 45 -2.80 2.07 -4.53
C LEU A 45 -2.29 2.87 -5.73
N ILE A 46 -2.81 2.59 -6.94
CA ILE A 46 -2.44 3.28 -8.17
C ILE A 46 -2.85 4.76 -8.09
N ASN A 47 -4.10 5.04 -7.73
CA ASN A 47 -4.63 6.40 -7.60
C ASN A 47 -3.84 7.21 -6.56
N HIS A 48 -3.55 6.62 -5.41
CA HIS A 48 -2.75 7.27 -4.37
C HIS A 48 -1.35 7.62 -4.88
N ARG A 49 -0.69 6.69 -5.58
CA ARG A 49 0.65 6.94 -6.14
C ARG A 49 0.61 8.00 -7.23
N MET A 50 -0.38 7.96 -8.12
CA MET A 50 -0.55 8.99 -9.14
C MET A 50 -0.75 10.37 -8.52
N ALA A 51 -1.60 10.48 -7.49
CA ALA A 51 -1.81 11.73 -6.76
C ALA A 51 -0.52 12.26 -6.12
N MET A 52 0.31 11.39 -5.52
CA MET A 52 1.61 11.78 -4.96
C MET A 52 2.58 12.36 -6.00
N PHE A 53 2.49 11.91 -7.26
CA PHE A 53 3.32 12.40 -8.36
C PHE A 53 2.65 13.50 -9.19
N GLY A 54 1.44 13.95 -8.83
CA GLY A 54 0.68 14.92 -9.62
C GLY A 54 0.28 14.40 -11.01
N LEU A 55 0.16 13.09 -11.17
CA LEU A 55 -0.18 12.44 -12.45
C LEU A 55 -1.69 12.30 -12.61
N THR A 56 -2.17 12.60 -13.80
CA THR A 56 -3.55 12.30 -14.23
C THR A 56 -3.58 11.09 -15.16
N PRO A 57 -4.74 10.47 -15.40
CA PRO A 57 -4.88 9.37 -16.38
C PRO A 57 -4.38 9.73 -17.79
N GLU A 58 -4.40 11.01 -18.16
CA GLU A 58 -3.91 11.54 -19.43
C GLU A 58 -2.39 11.39 -19.55
N ASN A 59 -1.66 11.55 -18.43
CA ASN A 59 -0.22 11.38 -18.38
C ASN A 59 0.23 9.91 -18.42
N LEU A 60 -0.72 8.96 -18.39
CA LEU A 60 -0.37 7.55 -18.36
C LEU A 60 0.03 7.01 -19.74
N PRO A 61 0.92 5.99 -19.76
CA PRO A 61 1.51 5.51 -21.00
C PRO A 61 0.48 4.95 -21.98
N THR A 62 0.85 4.93 -23.25
CA THR A 62 0.01 4.45 -24.35
C THR A 62 -0.32 2.96 -24.29
N PHE A 63 0.28 2.16 -23.39
CA PHE A 63 -0.02 0.72 -23.29
C PHE A 63 -1.46 0.41 -22.85
N PHE A 64 -2.18 1.40 -22.31
CA PHE A 64 -3.62 1.30 -22.09
C PHE A 64 -4.42 1.25 -23.41
N GLY A 65 -3.82 1.66 -24.52
CA GLY A 65 -4.45 1.76 -25.83
C GLY A 65 -5.27 3.03 -25.93
N THR A 66 -6.57 2.89 -26.18
CA THR A 66 -7.52 4.00 -26.31
C THR A 66 -7.81 4.69 -24.97
N GLN A 67 -8.28 5.93 -25.02
CA GLN A 67 -8.74 6.66 -23.82
C GLN A 67 -9.87 5.92 -23.11
N GLU A 68 -10.81 5.35 -23.86
CA GLU A 68 -11.91 4.52 -23.32
C GLU A 68 -11.39 3.35 -22.47
N ASN A 69 -10.31 2.68 -22.89
CA ASN A 69 -9.71 1.59 -22.12
C ASN A 69 -9.08 2.07 -20.82
N LYS A 70 -8.53 3.30 -20.80
CA LYS A 70 -8.02 3.92 -19.56
C LYS A 70 -9.18 4.18 -18.61
N ASP A 71 -10.25 4.80 -19.10
CA ASP A 71 -11.40 5.15 -18.28
C ASP A 71 -12.09 3.90 -17.70
N LEU A 72 -12.24 2.85 -18.50
CA LEU A 72 -12.76 1.56 -18.04
C LEU A 72 -11.87 0.89 -16.98
N PHE A 73 -10.55 1.05 -17.07
CA PHE A 73 -9.63 0.56 -16.04
C PHE A 73 -9.80 1.31 -14.72
N PHE A 74 -9.79 2.65 -14.75
CA PHE A 74 -9.97 3.46 -13.54
C PHE A 74 -11.37 3.36 -12.94
N ALA A 75 -12.38 3.02 -13.76
CA ALA A 75 -13.72 2.67 -13.31
C ALA A 75 -13.83 1.24 -12.74
N GLY A 76 -12.75 0.44 -12.76
CA GLY A 76 -12.74 -0.96 -12.29
C GLY A 76 -13.50 -1.93 -13.18
N LYS A 77 -13.91 -1.50 -14.39
CA LYS A 77 -14.68 -2.31 -15.35
C LYS A 77 -13.78 -3.14 -16.27
N LYS A 78 -12.48 -2.86 -16.31
CA LYS A 78 -11.50 -3.56 -17.14
C LYS A 78 -10.21 -3.78 -16.38
N GLN A 79 -9.69 -5.00 -16.44
CA GLN A 79 -8.39 -5.33 -15.87
C GLN A 79 -7.26 -5.20 -16.90
N LEU A 80 -6.07 -4.85 -16.42
CA LEU A 80 -4.85 -4.92 -17.22
C LEU A 80 -4.26 -6.33 -17.18
N THR A 81 -3.58 -6.72 -18.24
CA THR A 81 -2.75 -7.94 -18.20
C THR A 81 -1.59 -7.74 -17.21
N LYS A 82 -1.14 -8.82 -16.57
CA LYS A 82 -0.05 -8.81 -15.58
C LYS A 82 1.19 -8.04 -16.05
N GLY A 83 1.61 -8.23 -17.31
CA GLY A 83 2.76 -7.51 -17.88
C GLY A 83 2.55 -6.00 -18.03
N LYS A 84 1.33 -5.53 -18.34
CA LYS A 84 1.02 -4.09 -18.38
C LYS A 84 0.95 -3.50 -16.98
N LEU A 85 0.38 -4.25 -16.04
CA LEU A 85 0.27 -3.82 -14.65
C LEU A 85 1.65 -3.71 -13.98
N GLN A 86 2.57 -4.65 -14.25
CA GLN A 86 3.97 -4.56 -13.82
C GLN A 86 4.69 -3.32 -14.36
N LYS A 87 4.45 -2.96 -15.64
CA LYS A 87 5.00 -1.72 -16.22
C LYS A 87 4.45 -0.48 -15.52
N LEU A 88 3.15 -0.47 -15.21
CA LEU A 88 2.52 0.61 -14.45
C LEU A 88 3.11 0.73 -13.04
N PHE A 89 3.27 -0.38 -12.34
CA PHE A 89 3.88 -0.43 -11.00
C PHE A 89 5.30 0.13 -11.01
N LYS A 90 6.11 -0.26 -12.02
CA LYS A 90 7.47 0.27 -12.19
C LYS A 90 7.47 1.78 -12.39
N MET A 91 6.57 2.30 -13.22
CA MET A 91 6.44 3.74 -13.46
C MET A 91 6.04 4.51 -12.20
N LEU A 92 5.10 3.96 -11.42
CA LEU A 92 4.62 4.55 -10.17
C LEU A 92 5.51 4.23 -8.96
N SER A 93 6.68 3.63 -9.18
CA SER A 93 7.61 3.21 -8.11
C SER A 93 6.95 2.37 -7.01
N ILE A 94 5.97 1.54 -7.39
CA ILE A 94 5.29 0.59 -6.50
C ILE A 94 6.18 -0.66 -6.40
N LYS A 95 6.60 -0.99 -5.17
CA LYS A 95 7.46 -2.15 -4.90
C LYS A 95 6.71 -3.42 -4.50
N ILE A 96 5.40 -3.31 -4.22
CA ILE A 96 4.56 -4.44 -3.86
C ILE A 96 4.40 -5.34 -5.11
N PRO A 97 4.59 -6.67 -5.00
CA PRO A 97 4.40 -7.55 -6.13
C PRO A 97 2.94 -7.58 -6.58
N VAL A 98 2.71 -7.67 -7.89
CA VAL A 98 1.36 -7.66 -8.48
C VAL A 98 0.53 -8.87 -8.05
N SER A 99 1.16 -9.98 -7.67
CA SER A 99 0.51 -11.20 -7.17
C SER A 99 -0.27 -11.02 -5.86
N GLU A 100 -0.04 -9.92 -5.13
CA GLU A 100 -0.78 -9.60 -3.91
C GLU A 100 -2.21 -9.10 -4.20
N PHE A 101 -2.55 -8.90 -5.48
CA PHE A 101 -3.85 -8.38 -5.92
C PHE A 101 -4.58 -9.34 -6.90
N GLU A 102 -4.13 -10.61 -6.96
CA GLU A 102 -4.74 -11.69 -7.77
C GLU A 102 -5.84 -12.44 -6.98
#